data_AF-A0A3D2W447-F1
#
_entry.id   AF-A0A3D2W447-F1
#
_cell.length_a   1.000
_cell.length_b   1.000
_cell.length_c   1.000
_cell.angle_alpha   90.00
_cell.angle_beta   90.00
_cell.angle_gamma   90.00
#
_symmetry.space_group_name_H-M   'P 1'
#
loop_
_entity.id
_entity.type
_entity.pdbx_description
1 polymer ?
#
loop_
_entity_poly.entity_id
_entity_poly.type
_entity_poly.pdbx_seq_one_letter_code
_entity_poly.pdbx_strand_id
1 'polypeptide(L)' 'MSKLVLDPNIVHADEVYQTLVDAYEGLDAGEREAFSARLILILANHIGNEQVIRAAIDVARGDDV' A
#
# COMPACT_ATOMS: atom_id res chain seq x y z
N MET A 1 -10.57 -4.90 17.42
CA MET A 1 -10.59 -3.79 16.44
C MET A 1 -9.15 -3.42 16.16
N SER A 2 -8.64 -3.69 14.97
CA SER A 2 -7.28 -3.26 14.60
C SER A 2 -7.33 -1.80 14.16
N LYS A 3 -6.39 -0.97 14.63
CA LYS A 3 -6.25 0.45 14.28
C LYS A 3 -5.27 0.57 13.11
N LEU A 4 -5.47 1.57 12.25
CA LEU A 4 -4.49 1.93 11.23
C LEU A 4 -3.13 2.26 11.89
N VAL A 5 -2.05 1.69 11.35
CA VAL A 5 -0.67 1.94 11.80
C VAL A 5 -0.01 2.87 10.79
N LEU A 6 0.36 4.07 11.22
CA LEU A 6 1.06 5.06 10.42
C LEU A 6 2.56 5.14 10.76
N ASP A 7 2.94 4.58 11.91
CA ASP A 7 4.33 4.48 12.33
C ASP A 7 5.07 3.38 11.56
N PRO A 8 6.40 3.49 11.41
CA PRO A 8 7.22 2.44 10.80
C PRO A 8 7.00 1.09 11.48
N ASN A 9 6.52 0.10 10.71
CA ASN A 9 6.16 -1.24 11.22
C ASN A 9 6.81 -2.37 10.41
N ILE A 10 7.83 -2.05 9.60
CA ILE A 10 8.58 -3.02 8.78
C ILE A 10 10.05 -2.96 9.22
N VAL A 11 10.62 -4.10 9.61
CA VAL A 11 11.99 -4.20 10.12
C VAL A 11 13.03 -3.80 9.06
N HIS A 12 12.83 -4.26 7.83
CA HIS A 12 13.71 -3.99 6.68
C HIS A 12 12.98 -3.13 5.63
N ALA A 13 12.49 -1.97 6.04
CA ALA A 13 11.66 -1.10 5.20
C ALA A 13 12.33 -0.74 3.86
N ASP A 14 13.64 -0.49 3.87
CA ASP A 14 14.41 -0.14 2.66
C ASP A 14 14.47 -1.30 1.66
N GLU A 15 14.65 -2.54 2.13
CA GLU A 15 14.70 -3.73 1.27
C GLU A 15 13.33 -4.02 0.62
N VAL A 16 12.25 -3.84 1.39
CA VAL A 16 10.87 -3.97 0.88
C VAL A 16 10.59 -2.88 -0.16
N TYR A 17 11.02 -1.64 0.11
CA TYR A 17 10.85 -0.55 -0.84
C TYR A 17 11.64 -0.78 -2.13
N GLN A 18 12.88 -1.26 -2.04
CA GLN A 18 13.68 -1.62 -3.21
C GLN A 18 12.98 -2.70 -4.05
N THR A 19 12.42 -3.72 -3.40
CA THR A 19 11.64 -4.77 -4.09
C THR A 19 10.46 -4.19 -4.88
N LEU A 20 9.79 -3.16 -4.36
CA LEU A 20 8.72 -2.46 -5.08
C LEU A 20 9.24 -1.66 -6.26
N VAL A 21 10.37 -0.98 -6.12
CA VAL A 21 11.01 -0.22 -7.20
C VAL A 21 11.43 -1.14 -8.34
N ASP A 22 12.10 -2.25 -8.01
CA ASP A 22 12.54 -3.24 -8.99
C ASP A 22 11.35 -3.85 -9.74
N ALA A 23 10.21 -4.05 -9.06
CA ALA A 23 8.99 -4.55 -9.68
C ALA A 23 8.38 -3.60 -10.73
N TYR A 24 8.71 -2.30 -10.69
CA TYR A 24 8.29 -1.32 -11.70
C TYR A 24 9.29 -1.18 -12.86
N GLU A 25 10.48 -1.78 -12.76
CA GLU A 25 11.50 -1.69 -13.81
C GLU A 25 11.00 -2.33 -15.11
N GLY A 26 11.18 -1.62 -16.23
CA GLY A 26 10.73 -2.09 -17.55
C GLY A 26 9.22 -1.94 -17.83
N LEU A 27 8.40 -1.57 -16.84
CA LEU A 27 6.96 -1.35 -17.04
C LEU A 27 6.67 0.05 -17.62
N ASP A 28 5.75 0.11 -18.59
CA ASP A 28 5.20 1.37 -19.07
C ASP A 28 4.19 1.99 -18.09
N ALA A 29 3.65 3.16 -18.43
CA ALA A 29 2.72 3.88 -17.54
C ALA A 29 1.44 3.07 -17.22
N GLY A 30 0.86 2.39 -18.21
CA GLY A 30 -0.36 1.60 -18.02
C GLY A 30 -0.09 0.31 -17.25
N GLU A 31 1.06 -0.32 -17.50
CA GLU A 31 1.49 -1.51 -16.76
C GLU A 31 1.77 -1.19 -15.29
N ARG A 32 2.38 -0.03 -15.00
CA ARG A 32 2.59 0.46 -13.62
C ARG A 32 1.28 0.68 -12.88
N GLU A 33 0.28 1.27 -13.54
CA GLU A 33 -1.05 1.46 -12.95
C GLU A 33 -1.74 0.12 -12.67
N ALA A 34 -1.72 -0.80 -13.64
CA ALA A 34 -2.29 -2.13 -13.49
C ALA A 34 -1.56 -2.97 -12.42
N PHE A 35 -0.24 -2.84 -12.29
CA PHE A 35 0.52 -3.43 -11.20
C PHE A 35 0.09 -2.85 -9.85
N SER A 36 0.03 -1.52 -9.72
CA SER A 36 -0.36 -0.83 -8.48
C SER A 36 -1.75 -1.26 -8.02
N ALA A 37 -2.73 -1.29 -8.92
CA ALA A 37 -4.11 -1.68 -8.60
C ALA A 37 -4.20 -3.13 -8.10
N ARG A 38 -3.48 -4.06 -8.74
CA ARG A 38 -3.40 -5.46 -8.29
C ARG A 38 -2.76 -5.58 -6.91
N LEU A 39 -1.65 -4.89 -6.70
CA LEU A 39 -0.94 -4.91 -5.42
C LEU A 39 -1.82 -4.37 -4.29
N ILE A 40 -2.47 -3.22 -4.50
CA ILE A 40 -3.40 -2.63 -3.52
C ILE A 40 -4.51 -3.61 -3.17
N LEU A 41 -5.12 -4.29 -4.14
CA LEU A 41 -6.18 -5.27 -3.89
C LEU A 41 -5.68 -6.47 -3.08
N ILE A 42 -4.49 -6.99 -3.40
CA ILE A 42 -3.87 -8.10 -2.66
C ILE A 42 -3.63 -7.70 -1.20
N LEU A 43 -3.05 -6.52 -0.96
CA LEU A 43 -2.77 -6.03 0.39
C LEU A 43 -4.05 -5.73 1.16
N ALA A 44 -5.07 -5.14 0.52
CA ALA A 44 -6.38 -4.91 1.13
C ALA A 44 -7.02 -6.24 1.58
N ASN A 45 -6.97 -7.27 0.74
CA ASN A 45 -7.44 -8.61 1.08
C ASN A 45 -6.65 -9.24 2.24
N HIS A 46 -5.33 -9.05 2.27
CA HIS A 46 -4.48 -9.53 3.36
C HIS A 46 -4.80 -8.84 4.70
N ILE A 47 -5.06 -7.52 4.68
CA ILE A 47 -5.45 -6.75 5.86
C ILE A 47 -6.82 -7.21 6.38
N GLY A 48 -7.78 -7.48 5.49
CA GLY A 48 -9.08 -8.09 5.81
C GLY A 48 -9.99 -7.26 6.74
N ASN A 49 -9.63 -6.01 7.03
CA ASN A 49 -10.36 -5.13 7.94
C ASN A 49 -10.79 -3.85 7.21
N GLU A 50 -12.08 -3.77 6.89
CA GLU A 50 -12.71 -2.65 6.19
C GLU A 50 -12.46 -1.30 6.88
N GLN A 51 -12.50 -1.24 8.21
CA GLN A 51 -12.32 0.01 8.95
C GLN A 51 -10.89 0.55 8.80
N VAL A 52 -9.89 -0.34 8.82
CA VAL A 52 -8.49 0.03 8.58
C VAL A 52 -8.30 0.52 7.15
N ILE A 53 -8.91 -0.15 6.18
CA ILE A 53 -8.83 0.24 4.77
C ILE A 53 -9.46 1.61 4.53
N ARG A 54 -10.65 1.87 5.09
CA ARG A 54 -11.32 3.18 4.99
C ARG A 54 -10.48 4.29 5.61
N ALA A 55 -9.98 4.08 6.82
CA ALA A 55 -9.10 5.05 7.48
C ALA A 55 -7.84 5.34 6.66
N ALA A 56 -7.24 4.32 6.02
CA ALA A 56 -6.08 4.52 5.14
C ALA A 56 -6.41 5.36 3.90
N ILE A 57 -7.62 5.20 3.33
CA ILE A 57 -8.08 5.99 2.18
C ILE A 57 -8.29 7.45 2.59
N ASP A 58 -8.89 7.71 3.75
CA ASP A 58 -9.14 9.07 4.24
C ASP A 58 -7.80 9.79 4.48
N VAL A 59 -6.84 9.14 5.14
CA VAL A 59 -5.48 9.68 5.32
C VAL A 59 -4.79 9.94 3.97
N ALA A 60 -4.89 9.03 3.01
CA ALA A 60 -4.28 9.20 1.68
C ALA A 60 -4.90 10.35 0.87
N ARG A 61 -6.13 10.78 1.17
CA ARG A 61 -6.77 11.96 0.57
C ARG A 61 -6.31 13.28 1.18
N GLY A 62 -5.59 13.23 2.31
CA GLY A 62 -5.27 14.41 3.12
C GLY A 62 -6.43 14.85 4.02
N ASP A 63 -7.44 13.98 4.21
CA ASP A 63 -8.51 14.19 5.18
C ASP A 63 -7.96 13.79 6.57
N ASP A 64 -7.03 14.59 7.10
CA ASP A 64 -6.41 14.34 8.41
C ASP A 64 -7.48 14.27 9.52
N VAL A 65 -7.40 13.21 10.35
CA VAL A 65 -8.15 13.02 11.61
C VAL A 65 -7.32 13.48 12.78
#